data_AF-A0A821EKZ0-F1
#
_entry.id   AF-A0A821EKZ0-F1
#
_cell.length_a   1.000
_cell.length_b   1.000
_cell.length_c   1.000
_cell.angle_alpha   90.00
_cell.angle_beta   90.00
_cell.angle_gamma   90.00
#
_symmetry.space_group_name_H-M   'P 1'
#
loop_
_entity.id
_entity.type
_entity.pdbx_description
1 polymer ?
#
loop_
_entity_poly.entity_id
_entity_poly.type
_entity_poly.pdbx_seq_one_letter_code
_entity_poly.pdbx_strand_id
1 'polypeptide(L)'
;MIPDTEHRDINIRVQLASFLGTHLAGIGRAGVAKIFGAMNLAPPVKEDHYEEIDRKLLLPCIKKFQHESMQAAIYEAVDENDGDPTALTVSGDGTWQRRGFKSIHGVAAVLSCNTTPKVLDVQRLSKKCLICTGALSVKNKDLDLYDVIIHNHDCESNYDGSSGGMESQGIQDIFKRSFPKYQVQYTRYIGDGDSSVMWNLTQHPPYPGIEIEKIEDINHWSKKMLYRLEKLAQELKDTMLDPEKKRKGIGGVNRLTKGTKYDQQKHSLPKYVMEAIKPVFEDLASKETLQHVLNGSSQNANESFHSFLWSMAPKNRYCSGTIIDS
;
A
#
# COMPACT_ATOMS: atom_id res chain seq x y z
N MET A 1 41.13 37.52 14.18
CA MET A 1 41.02 36.35 13.30
C MET A 1 40.56 35.19 14.16
N ILE A 2 39.26 34.86 14.11
CA ILE A 2 38.70 33.69 14.80
C ILE A 2 39.09 32.47 13.94
N PRO A 3 39.55 31.35 14.53
CA PRO A 3 40.04 30.21 13.75
C PRO A 3 38.94 29.61 12.88
N ASP A 4 39.30 29.32 11.63
CA ASP A 4 38.49 28.79 10.51
C ASP A 4 37.87 27.38 10.75
N THR A 5 37.96 26.89 11.98
CA THR A 5 37.51 25.54 12.38
C THR A 5 36.08 25.55 12.92
N GLU A 6 35.67 26.58 13.66
CA GLU A 6 34.31 26.69 14.22
C GLU A 6 33.24 26.97 13.14
N HIS A 7 33.55 27.84 12.17
CA HIS A 7 32.64 28.15 11.06
C HIS A 7 32.42 26.95 10.14
N ARG A 8 33.45 26.12 9.93
CA ARG A 8 33.35 24.89 9.15
C ARG A 8 32.46 23.87 9.86
N ASP A 9 32.57 23.78 11.18
CA ASP A 9 31.76 22.87 12.00
C ASP A 9 30.29 23.31 12.08
N ILE A 10 30.02 24.62 12.18
CA ILE A 10 28.66 25.18 12.12
C ILE A 10 28.04 24.95 10.75
N ASN A 11 28.77 25.21 9.67
CA ASN A 11 28.26 24.98 8.32
C ASN A 11 27.97 23.49 8.06
N ILE A 12 28.81 22.58 8.55
CA ILE A 12 28.58 21.13 8.46
C ILE A 12 27.34 20.73 9.28
N ARG A 13 27.17 21.26 10.50
CA ARG A 13 25.99 20.96 11.34
C ARG A 13 24.69 21.52 10.77
N VAL A 14 24.70 22.75 10.25
CA VAL A 14 23.55 23.35 9.56
C VAL A 14 23.23 22.57 8.29
N GLN A 15 24.24 22.12 7.55
CA GLN A 15 24.04 21.27 6.38
C GLN A 15 23.50 19.89 6.74
N LEU A 16 24.02 19.23 7.78
CA LEU A 16 23.52 17.94 8.27
C LEU A 16 22.10 18.05 8.85
N ALA A 17 21.80 19.11 9.59
CA ALA A 17 20.46 19.34 10.14
C ALA A 17 19.45 19.70 9.05
N SER A 18 19.84 20.55 8.11
CA SER A 18 19.02 20.84 6.92
C SER A 18 18.80 19.57 6.11
N PHE A 19 19.84 18.76 5.91
CA PHE A 19 19.79 17.49 5.21
C PHE A 19 18.87 16.47 5.89
N LEU A 20 18.98 16.27 7.21
CA LEU A 20 18.06 15.43 7.97
C LEU A 20 16.62 15.93 7.86
N GLY A 21 16.39 17.23 8.03
CA GLY A 21 15.06 17.84 7.97
C GLY A 21 14.42 17.76 6.58
N THR A 22 15.19 17.97 5.52
CA THR A 22 14.68 17.92 4.14
C THR A 22 14.56 16.51 3.60
N HIS A 23 15.40 15.57 4.04
CA HIS A 23 15.29 14.16 3.67
C HIS A 23 14.03 13.54 4.31
N LEU A 24 13.78 13.81 5.60
CA LEU A 24 12.54 13.40 6.27
C LEU A 24 11.28 14.07 5.68
N ALA A 25 11.43 15.23 5.05
CA ALA A 25 10.34 15.93 4.36
C ALA A 25 10.19 15.57 2.87
N GLY A 26 11.02 14.67 2.32
CA GLY A 26 10.97 14.27 0.90
C GLY A 26 11.39 15.37 -0.10
N ILE A 27 12.18 16.36 0.36
CA ILE A 27 12.62 17.52 -0.42
C ILE A 27 13.94 17.26 -1.15
N GLY A 28 14.82 16.47 -0.52
CA GLY A 28 16.14 16.06 -1.02
C GLY A 28 17.11 17.19 -1.36
N ARG A 29 18.22 16.82 -2.02
CA ARG A 29 19.32 17.74 -2.31
C ARG A 29 18.90 18.91 -3.21
N ALA A 30 18.14 18.61 -4.26
CA ALA A 30 17.70 19.62 -5.22
C ALA A 30 16.78 20.66 -4.57
N GLY A 31 15.91 20.24 -3.65
CA GLY A 31 15.08 21.15 -2.88
C GLY A 31 15.88 21.95 -1.85
N VAL A 32 16.87 21.34 -1.17
CA VAL A 32 17.80 22.06 -0.28
C VAL A 32 18.55 23.15 -1.06
N ALA A 33 19.04 22.84 -2.26
CA ALA A 33 19.74 23.81 -3.10
C ALA A 33 18.86 25.02 -3.44
N LYS A 34 17.56 24.82 -3.68
CA LYS A 34 16.59 25.91 -3.90
C LYS A 34 16.36 26.74 -2.64
N ILE A 35 16.20 26.10 -1.47
CA ILE A 35 16.04 26.80 -0.19
C ILE A 35 17.28 27.63 0.13
N PHE A 36 18.48 27.04 0.00
CA PHE A 36 19.74 27.73 0.22
C PHE A 36 19.92 28.90 -0.74
N GLY A 37 19.60 28.71 -2.02
CA GLY A 37 19.60 29.79 -3.00
C GLY A 37 18.63 30.92 -2.62
N ALA A 38 17.41 30.60 -2.18
CA ALA A 38 16.43 31.58 -1.75
C ALA A 38 16.86 32.35 -0.48
N MET A 39 17.63 31.70 0.40
CA MET A 39 18.18 32.29 1.63
C MET A 39 19.55 32.96 1.42
N ASN A 40 20.06 33.00 0.18
CA ASN A 40 21.39 33.50 -0.16
C ASN A 40 22.52 32.79 0.61
N LEU A 41 22.36 31.48 0.85
CA LEU A 41 23.33 30.60 1.48
C LEU A 41 24.19 29.88 0.43
N ALA A 42 25.37 29.42 0.84
CA ALA A 42 26.22 28.57 0.01
C ALA A 42 25.48 27.29 -0.41
N PRO A 43 25.75 26.74 -1.61
CA PRO A 43 25.08 25.53 -2.08
C PRO A 43 25.37 24.33 -1.17
N PRO A 44 24.47 23.33 -1.11
CA PRO A 44 24.69 22.12 -0.34
C PRO A 44 25.90 21.35 -0.87
N VAL A 45 26.41 20.42 -0.05
CA VAL A 45 27.52 19.52 -0.41
C VAL A 45 27.36 18.91 -1.80
N LYS A 46 28.48 18.58 -2.44
CA LYS A 46 28.48 17.92 -3.75
C LYS A 46 27.65 16.64 -3.70
N GLU A 47 27.04 16.30 -4.83
CA GLU A 47 26.14 15.15 -4.98
C GLU A 47 26.80 13.83 -4.51
N ASP A 48 28.03 13.55 -4.93
CA ASP A 48 28.76 12.35 -4.49
C ASP A 48 28.89 12.24 -2.97
N HIS A 49 29.14 13.37 -2.29
CA HIS A 49 29.26 13.40 -0.83
C HIS A 49 27.90 13.35 -0.15
N TYR A 50 26.86 13.91 -0.79
CA TYR A 50 25.48 13.79 -0.36
C TYR A 50 25.04 12.32 -0.35
N GLU A 51 25.26 11.60 -1.46
CA GLU A 51 24.97 10.17 -1.57
C GLU A 51 25.77 9.32 -0.59
N GLU A 52 27.04 9.68 -0.35
CA GLU A 52 27.88 8.99 0.63
C GLU A 52 27.32 9.11 2.05
N ILE A 53 26.89 10.30 2.46
CA ILE A 53 26.26 10.54 3.76
C ILE A 53 24.93 9.79 3.85
N ASP A 54 24.08 9.86 2.81
CA ASP A 54 22.82 9.12 2.75
C ASP A 54 23.05 7.62 2.96
N ARG A 55 24.01 7.04 2.24
CA ARG A 55 24.28 5.60 2.28
C ARG A 55 24.95 5.16 3.58
N LYS A 56 25.92 5.91 4.09
CA LYS A 56 26.75 5.49 5.24
C LYS A 56 26.16 5.88 6.59
N LEU A 57 25.35 6.93 6.67
CA LEU A 57 24.84 7.46 7.93
C LEU A 57 23.31 7.38 8.02
N LEU A 58 22.58 7.95 7.05
CA LEU A 58 21.12 8.02 7.16
C LEU A 58 20.44 6.67 6.95
N LEU A 59 20.76 5.95 5.89
CA LEU A 59 20.08 4.72 5.54
C LEU A 59 20.18 3.65 6.65
N PRO A 60 21.35 3.42 7.29
CA PRO A 60 21.44 2.52 8.44
C PRO A 60 20.60 2.99 9.63
N CYS A 61 20.58 4.29 9.90
CA CYS A 61 19.80 4.89 10.98
C CYS A 61 18.29 4.73 10.74
N ILE A 62 17.81 5.03 9.55
CA ILE A 62 16.42 4.87 9.14
C ILE A 62 16.01 3.39 9.19
N LYS A 63 16.85 2.47 8.69
CA LYS A 63 16.59 1.02 8.76
C LYS A 63 16.48 0.53 10.22
N LYS A 64 17.32 1.05 11.11
CA LYS A 64 17.26 0.74 12.54
C LYS A 64 15.94 1.23 13.15
N PHE A 65 15.59 2.50 12.96
CA PHE A 65 14.32 3.05 13.46
C PHE A 65 13.09 2.38 12.86
N GLN A 66 13.16 2.01 11.58
CA GLN A 66 12.12 1.22 10.92
C GLN A 66 11.92 -0.11 11.65
N HIS A 67 13.00 -0.83 11.93
CA HIS A 67 12.94 -2.11 12.63
C HIS A 67 12.38 -1.97 14.04
N GLU A 68 12.88 -1.01 14.82
CA GLU A 68 12.42 -0.75 16.20
C GLU A 68 10.94 -0.34 16.23
N SER A 69 10.52 0.53 15.31
CA SER A 69 9.13 1.00 15.19
C SER A 69 8.17 -0.14 14.82
N MET A 70 8.52 -0.94 13.82
CA MET A 70 7.72 -2.09 13.40
C MET A 70 7.64 -3.17 14.48
N GLN A 71 8.74 -3.44 15.19
CA GLN A 71 8.74 -4.38 16.30
C GLN A 71 7.88 -3.89 17.47
N ALA A 72 7.93 -2.60 17.80
CA ALA A 72 7.04 -2.01 18.81
C ALA A 72 5.55 -2.12 18.39
N ALA A 73 5.25 -1.87 17.11
CA ALA A 73 3.90 -2.02 16.57
C ALA A 73 3.39 -3.46 16.64
N ILE A 74 4.26 -4.46 16.43
CA ILE A 74 3.91 -5.87 16.65
C ILE A 74 3.57 -6.11 18.13
N TYR A 75 4.39 -5.66 19.07
CA TYR A 75 4.12 -5.89 20.50
C TYR A 75 2.80 -5.26 20.95
N GLU A 76 2.48 -4.07 20.47
CA GLU A 76 1.19 -3.43 20.72
C GLU A 76 0.04 -4.23 20.12
N ALA A 77 0.18 -4.70 18.87
CA ALA A 77 -0.84 -5.54 18.24
C ALA A 77 -1.04 -6.87 18.97
N VAL A 78 0.01 -7.42 19.58
CA VAL A 78 -0.04 -8.63 20.43
C VAL A 78 -0.76 -8.36 21.75
N ASP A 79 -0.45 -7.24 22.41
CA ASP A 79 -1.04 -6.84 23.70
C ASP A 79 -2.54 -6.54 23.57
N GLU A 80 -2.95 -5.92 22.47
CA GLU A 80 -4.34 -5.58 22.18
C GLU A 80 -5.16 -6.73 21.57
N ASN A 81 -4.53 -7.88 21.29
CA ASN A 81 -5.24 -9.01 20.67
C ASN A 81 -6.02 -9.81 21.74
N ASP A 82 -7.34 -9.70 21.69
CA ASP A 82 -8.24 -10.53 22.49
C ASP A 82 -8.21 -12.00 21.99
N GLY A 83 -7.33 -12.82 22.56
CA GLY A 83 -7.23 -14.25 22.23
C GLY A 83 -5.83 -14.83 22.35
N ASP A 84 -5.40 -15.57 21.33
CA ASP A 84 -4.02 -16.05 21.24
C ASP A 84 -3.11 -14.86 20.87
N PRO A 85 -2.21 -14.42 21.76
CA PRO A 85 -1.36 -13.24 21.52
C PRO A 85 -0.49 -13.39 20.26
N THR A 86 -0.21 -14.63 19.83
CA THR A 86 0.63 -14.89 18.67
C THR A 86 -0.15 -14.98 17.35
N ALA A 87 -1.49 -15.01 17.38
CA ALA A 87 -2.34 -15.15 16.20
C ALA A 87 -3.07 -13.83 15.86
N LEU A 88 -2.46 -13.02 14.99
CA LEU A 88 -2.92 -11.66 14.71
C LEU A 88 -3.83 -11.58 13.48
N THR A 89 -4.78 -10.66 13.54
CA THR A 89 -5.52 -10.14 12.38
C THR A 89 -4.75 -8.99 11.76
N VAL A 90 -4.53 -9.07 10.46
CA VAL A 90 -3.80 -8.04 9.74
C VAL A 90 -4.52 -7.62 8.47
N SER A 91 -4.30 -6.37 8.07
CA SER A 91 -4.66 -5.89 6.74
C SER A 91 -3.40 -5.80 5.90
N GLY A 92 -3.50 -6.14 4.62
CA GLY A 92 -2.38 -5.96 3.70
C GLY A 92 -2.83 -5.37 2.39
N ASP A 93 -1.94 -4.61 1.77
CA ASP A 93 -2.19 -3.95 0.50
C ASP A 93 -0.87 -3.70 -0.23
N GLY A 94 -0.96 -3.62 -1.55
CA GLY A 94 0.15 -3.38 -2.46
C GLY A 94 0.09 -1.98 -3.06
N THR A 95 1.26 -1.41 -3.31
CA THR A 95 1.33 -0.13 -4.01
C THR A 95 2.51 -0.06 -4.95
N TRP A 96 2.31 0.66 -6.06
CA TRP A 96 3.26 0.72 -7.16
C TRP A 96 3.74 2.13 -7.41
N GLN A 97 5.04 2.24 -7.72
CA GLN A 97 5.69 3.51 -8.06
C GLN A 97 4.99 4.18 -9.23
N ARG A 98 4.57 3.43 -10.26
CA ARG A 98 3.81 3.99 -11.39
C ARG A 98 2.37 3.52 -11.35
N ARG A 99 1.45 4.38 -11.81
CA ARG A 99 0.04 3.99 -12.00
C ARG A 99 -0.06 2.95 -13.12
N GLY A 100 -0.89 1.93 -12.90
CA GLY A 100 -1.13 0.84 -13.85
C GLY A 100 -0.19 -0.36 -13.67
N PHE A 101 -0.61 -1.53 -14.17
CA PHE A 101 0.05 -2.83 -13.98
C PHE A 101 1.39 -3.02 -14.73
N LYS A 102 2.13 -1.95 -14.99
CA LYS A 102 3.44 -1.96 -15.68
C LYS A 102 4.58 -1.39 -14.82
N SER A 103 4.39 -1.29 -13.51
CA SER A 103 5.42 -0.79 -12.60
C SER A 103 6.57 -1.80 -12.42
N ILE A 104 7.79 -1.28 -12.33
CA ILE A 104 9.01 -2.06 -12.09
C ILE A 104 9.24 -2.27 -10.59
N HIS A 105 8.74 -1.34 -9.77
CA HIS A 105 8.85 -1.36 -8.33
C HIS A 105 7.47 -1.40 -7.69
N GLY A 106 7.33 -2.23 -6.67
CA GLY A 106 6.15 -2.33 -5.82
C GLY A 106 6.57 -2.41 -4.35
N VAL A 107 5.65 -2.04 -3.47
CA VAL A 107 5.77 -2.19 -2.02
C VAL A 107 4.51 -2.84 -1.54
N ALA A 108 4.62 -3.97 -0.85
CA ALA A 108 3.54 -4.54 -0.06
C ALA A 108 3.72 -4.11 1.40
N ALA A 109 2.63 -3.81 2.09
CA ALA A 109 2.64 -3.51 3.50
C ALA A 109 1.61 -4.37 4.23
N VAL A 110 1.91 -4.72 5.48
CA VAL A 110 0.98 -5.37 6.40
C VAL A 110 0.84 -4.48 7.63
N LEU A 111 -0.39 -4.17 8.00
CA LEU A 111 -0.75 -3.28 9.10
C LEU A 111 -1.62 -4.02 10.12
N SER A 112 -1.54 -3.61 11.39
CA SER A 112 -2.44 -4.07 12.45
C SER A 112 -3.88 -3.58 12.20
N CYS A 113 -4.85 -4.30 12.75
CA CYS A 113 -6.28 -3.98 12.63
C CYS A 113 -6.93 -3.57 13.96
N ASN A 114 -6.11 -3.05 14.87
CA ASN A 114 -6.53 -2.44 16.11
C ASN A 114 -7.10 -1.03 15.91
N THR A 115 -7.50 -0.36 17.00
CA THR A 115 -8.08 0.99 16.96
C THR A 115 -7.15 2.03 16.34
N THR A 116 -5.84 1.84 16.46
CA THR A 116 -4.81 2.70 15.86
C THR A 116 -3.88 1.85 14.98
N PRO A 117 -4.26 1.60 13.71
CA PRO A 117 -3.48 0.77 12.80
C PRO A 117 -2.04 1.27 12.64
N LYS A 118 -1.08 0.34 12.76
CA LYS A 118 0.35 0.60 12.60
C LYS A 118 0.94 -0.39 11.61
N VAL A 119 2.01 0.04 10.93
CA VAL A 119 2.73 -0.80 9.97
C VAL A 119 3.54 -1.85 10.74
N LEU A 120 3.24 -3.13 10.47
CA LEU A 120 3.88 -4.27 11.10
C LEU A 120 5.09 -4.76 10.31
N ASP A 121 4.98 -4.78 8.99
CA ASP A 121 6.11 -5.07 8.09
C ASP A 121 5.84 -4.56 6.67
N VAL A 122 6.90 -4.40 5.88
CA VAL A 122 6.84 -3.99 4.47
C VAL A 122 7.80 -4.81 3.60
N GLN A 123 7.40 -5.15 2.38
CA GLN A 123 8.25 -5.81 1.40
C GLN A 123 8.36 -4.96 0.14
N ARG A 124 9.58 -4.49 -0.14
CA ARG A 124 9.89 -3.86 -1.43
C ARG A 124 10.17 -4.95 -2.45
N LEU A 125 9.49 -4.87 -3.59
CA LEU A 125 9.70 -5.74 -4.73
C LEU A 125 10.18 -4.93 -5.93
N SER A 126 11.12 -5.51 -6.66
CA SER A 126 11.66 -4.90 -7.86
C SER A 126 12.04 -5.91 -8.91
N LYS A 127 11.73 -5.55 -10.15
CA LYS A 127 12.13 -6.28 -11.36
C LYS A 127 13.48 -5.86 -11.92
N LYS A 128 14.11 -4.82 -11.36
CA LYS A 128 15.35 -4.26 -11.88
C LYS A 128 16.25 -3.77 -10.76
N CYS A 129 17.52 -4.14 -10.85
CA CYS A 129 18.60 -3.49 -10.13
C CYS A 129 19.34 -2.53 -11.07
N LEU A 130 19.62 -1.32 -10.59
CA LEU A 130 20.41 -0.34 -11.34
C LEU A 130 21.84 -0.81 -11.57
N ILE A 131 22.46 -1.45 -10.58
CA ILE A 131 23.83 -1.99 -10.69
C ILE A 131 23.87 -3.08 -11.76
N CYS A 132 22.94 -4.06 -11.72
CA CYS A 132 22.82 -5.06 -12.78
C CYS A 132 22.66 -4.43 -14.17
N THR A 133 21.82 -3.40 -14.27
CA THR A 133 21.55 -2.72 -15.55
C THR A 133 22.80 -2.01 -16.06
N GLY A 134 23.54 -1.32 -15.18
CA GLY A 134 24.79 -0.65 -15.52
C GLY A 134 25.90 -1.63 -15.92
N ALA A 135 25.99 -2.78 -15.22
CA ALA A 135 26.97 -3.82 -15.49
C ALA A 135 26.86 -4.38 -16.93
N LEU A 136 25.67 -4.36 -17.54
CA LEU A 136 25.50 -4.78 -18.95
C LEU A 136 26.38 -3.97 -19.92
N SER A 137 26.74 -2.73 -19.58
CA SER A 137 27.60 -1.88 -20.43
C SER A 137 29.06 -2.36 -20.50
N VAL A 138 29.51 -3.10 -19.49
CA VAL A 138 30.87 -3.67 -19.42
C VAL A 138 30.93 -5.14 -19.83
N LYS A 139 29.78 -5.84 -19.88
CA LYS A 139 29.69 -7.28 -20.20
C LYS A 139 30.46 -7.70 -21.47
N ASN A 140 30.39 -6.91 -22.53
CA ASN A 140 31.07 -7.21 -23.80
C ASN A 140 32.49 -6.62 -23.90
N LYS A 141 32.92 -5.83 -22.92
CA LYS A 141 34.23 -5.15 -22.90
C LYS A 141 35.20 -5.83 -21.94
N ASP A 142 34.69 -6.25 -20.79
CA ASP A 142 35.44 -6.82 -19.69
C ASP A 142 34.50 -7.77 -18.93
N LEU A 143 34.62 -9.07 -19.23
CA LEU A 143 33.76 -10.09 -18.66
C LEU A 143 34.11 -10.36 -17.19
N ASP A 144 35.39 -10.26 -16.83
CA ASP A 144 35.86 -10.46 -15.46
C ASP A 144 35.30 -9.35 -14.55
N LEU A 145 35.36 -8.09 -15.00
CA LEU A 145 34.77 -6.97 -14.28
C LEU A 145 33.24 -7.11 -14.16
N TYR A 146 32.57 -7.57 -15.22
CA TYR A 146 31.13 -7.85 -15.18
C TYR A 146 30.78 -8.87 -14.10
N ASP A 147 31.51 -9.99 -14.06
CA ASP A 147 31.26 -11.06 -13.09
C ASP A 147 31.52 -10.58 -11.66
N VAL A 148 32.60 -9.81 -11.43
CA VAL A 148 32.88 -9.20 -10.12
C VAL A 148 31.73 -8.29 -9.67
N ILE A 149 31.21 -7.43 -10.55
CA ILE A 149 30.10 -6.52 -10.21
C ILE A 149 28.84 -7.31 -9.89
N ILE A 150 28.47 -8.29 -10.72
CA ILE A 150 27.22 -9.03 -10.56
C ILE A 150 27.23 -9.88 -9.29
N HIS A 151 28.35 -10.49 -8.92
CA HIS A 151 28.39 -11.37 -7.74
C HIS A 151 28.61 -10.64 -6.41
N ASN A 152 29.23 -9.46 -6.41
CA ASN A 152 29.61 -8.77 -5.16
C ASN A 152 28.69 -7.62 -4.76
N HIS A 153 27.62 -7.35 -5.50
CA HIS A 153 26.68 -6.28 -5.16
C HIS A 153 25.42 -6.81 -4.47
N ASP A 154 24.83 -5.97 -3.61
CA ASP A 154 23.52 -6.23 -3.03
C ASP A 154 22.44 -6.02 -4.12
N CYS A 155 22.04 -7.11 -4.77
CA CYS A 155 21.07 -7.04 -5.87
C CYS A 155 19.71 -6.58 -5.36
N GLU A 156 19.24 -5.46 -5.92
CA GLU A 156 17.91 -4.92 -5.58
C GLU A 156 16.77 -5.62 -6.32
N SER A 157 17.06 -6.47 -7.32
CA SER A 157 16.06 -7.21 -8.10
C SER A 157 15.70 -8.49 -7.37
N ASN A 158 14.45 -8.60 -6.93
CA ASN A 158 13.96 -9.71 -6.11
C ASN A 158 12.61 -10.26 -6.59
N TYR A 159 12.14 -9.84 -7.76
CA TYR A 159 10.86 -10.30 -8.32
C TYR A 159 10.88 -10.26 -9.85
N ASP A 160 10.47 -11.34 -10.51
CA ASP A 160 10.46 -11.47 -11.98
C ASP A 160 9.05 -11.58 -12.59
N GLY A 161 8.02 -11.81 -11.76
CA GLY A 161 6.62 -11.95 -12.16
C GLY A 161 5.93 -10.68 -12.68
N SER A 162 4.61 -10.73 -12.83
CA SER A 162 3.81 -9.60 -13.31
C SER A 162 3.72 -8.49 -12.25
N SER A 163 3.60 -7.22 -12.66
CA SER A 163 3.51 -6.11 -11.69
C SER A 163 2.33 -6.30 -10.73
N GLY A 164 1.18 -6.80 -11.22
CA GLY A 164 0.02 -7.10 -10.38
C GLY A 164 0.29 -8.18 -9.32
N GLY A 165 1.14 -9.17 -9.62
CA GLY A 165 1.50 -10.22 -8.65
C GLY A 165 2.47 -9.77 -7.54
N MET A 166 3.02 -8.55 -7.62
CA MET A 166 3.93 -8.05 -6.59
C MET A 166 3.27 -7.98 -5.21
N GLU A 167 2.02 -7.53 -5.14
CA GLU A 167 1.30 -7.49 -3.86
C GLU A 167 1.24 -8.87 -3.21
N SER A 168 0.76 -9.86 -3.96
CA SER A 168 0.63 -11.25 -3.50
C SER A 168 1.97 -11.85 -3.07
N GLN A 169 3.03 -11.66 -3.86
CA GLN A 169 4.37 -12.11 -3.46
C GLN A 169 4.88 -11.40 -2.20
N GLY A 170 4.68 -10.08 -2.13
CA GLY A 170 5.20 -9.27 -1.04
C GLY A 170 4.54 -9.59 0.29
N ILE A 171 3.22 -9.81 0.27
CA ILE A 171 2.45 -10.27 1.43
C ILE A 171 2.89 -11.68 1.83
N GLN A 172 3.06 -12.60 0.87
CA GLN A 172 3.58 -13.93 1.14
C GLN A 172 4.96 -13.90 1.84
N ASP A 173 5.87 -13.05 1.39
CA ASP A 173 7.20 -12.88 1.98
C ASP A 173 7.13 -12.30 3.39
N ILE A 174 6.19 -11.39 3.66
CA ILE A 174 5.93 -10.84 4.99
C ILE A 174 5.40 -11.92 5.93
N PHE A 175 4.43 -12.72 5.47
CA PHE A 175 3.83 -13.79 6.26
C PHE A 175 4.85 -14.89 6.57
N LYS A 176 5.71 -15.29 5.62
CA LYS A 176 6.73 -16.32 5.86
C LYS A 176 7.77 -15.90 6.91
N ARG A 177 8.10 -14.61 6.97
CA ARG A 177 9.13 -14.11 7.90
C ARG A 177 8.59 -13.65 9.26
N SER A 178 7.28 -13.43 9.39
CA SER A 178 6.68 -12.92 10.63
C SER A 178 7.01 -13.81 11.83
N PHE A 179 6.92 -15.13 11.66
CA PHE A 179 7.23 -16.08 12.73
C PHE A 179 8.71 -16.05 13.13
N PRO A 180 9.69 -16.34 12.24
CA PRO A 180 11.10 -16.34 12.65
C PRO A 180 11.64 -14.97 13.08
N LYS A 181 11.00 -13.87 12.68
CA LYS A 181 11.44 -12.50 12.99
C LYS A 181 10.79 -11.93 14.25
N TYR A 182 9.51 -12.19 14.45
CA TYR A 182 8.70 -11.53 15.47
C TYR A 182 7.93 -12.50 16.38
N GLN A 183 8.00 -13.81 16.14
CA GLN A 183 7.29 -14.85 16.88
C GLN A 183 5.76 -14.69 16.85
N VAL A 184 5.23 -14.15 15.75
CA VAL A 184 3.78 -14.02 15.51
C VAL A 184 3.39 -14.69 14.20
N GLN A 185 2.12 -15.05 14.10
CA GLN A 185 1.48 -15.63 12.94
C GLN A 185 0.27 -14.78 12.56
N TYR A 186 0.08 -14.58 11.26
CA TYR A 186 -1.04 -13.82 10.72
C TYR A 186 -2.12 -14.80 10.27
N THR A 187 -3.13 -15.01 11.10
CA THR A 187 -4.15 -16.06 10.88
C THR A 187 -5.40 -15.53 10.18
N ARG A 188 -5.63 -14.22 10.27
CA ARG A 188 -6.77 -13.55 9.61
C ARG A 188 -6.26 -12.40 8.74
N TYR A 189 -6.67 -12.38 7.48
CA TYR A 189 -6.20 -11.42 6.49
C TYR A 189 -7.35 -10.59 5.92
N ILE A 190 -7.20 -9.27 5.98
CA ILE A 190 -8.10 -8.28 5.38
C ILE A 190 -7.40 -7.71 4.15
N GLY A 191 -7.91 -8.06 2.98
CA GLY A 191 -7.38 -7.68 1.68
C GLY A 191 -8.48 -7.18 0.77
N ASP A 192 -8.11 -6.49 -0.32
CA ASP A 192 -9.09 -6.13 -1.34
C ASP A 192 -9.60 -7.43 -2.02
N GLY A 193 -10.72 -7.35 -2.72
CA GLY A 193 -11.39 -8.49 -3.35
C GLY A 193 -10.54 -9.29 -4.36
N ASP A 194 -9.31 -8.86 -4.66
CA ASP A 194 -8.39 -9.55 -5.55
C ASP A 194 -7.92 -10.88 -4.92
N SER A 195 -8.42 -11.96 -5.51
CA SER A 195 -8.22 -13.34 -5.03
C SER A 195 -6.78 -13.84 -5.11
N SER A 196 -5.86 -13.08 -5.71
CA SER A 196 -4.49 -13.54 -5.95
C SER A 196 -3.63 -13.66 -4.69
N VAL A 197 -3.86 -12.81 -3.68
CA VAL A 197 -3.15 -12.90 -2.39
C VAL A 197 -3.60 -14.14 -1.63
N MET A 198 -4.91 -14.30 -1.44
CA MET A 198 -5.47 -15.46 -0.76
C MET A 198 -5.14 -16.76 -1.49
N TRP A 199 -5.23 -16.79 -2.83
CA TRP A 199 -4.83 -17.97 -3.60
C TRP A 199 -3.38 -18.37 -3.32
N ASN A 200 -2.46 -17.39 -3.30
CA ASN A 200 -1.04 -17.65 -3.04
C ASN A 200 -0.81 -18.17 -1.61
N LEU A 201 -1.45 -17.54 -0.62
CA LEU A 201 -1.39 -17.97 0.79
C LEU A 201 -1.95 -19.39 0.99
N THR A 202 -2.97 -19.79 0.24
CA THR A 202 -3.50 -21.16 0.28
C THR A 202 -2.59 -22.16 -0.43
N GLN A 203 -2.03 -21.83 -1.60
CA GLN A 203 -1.13 -22.73 -2.34
C GLN A 203 0.22 -22.89 -1.66
N HIS A 204 0.68 -21.85 -0.97
CA HIS A 204 1.96 -21.81 -0.26
C HIS A 204 1.76 -21.36 1.18
N PRO A 205 1.16 -22.21 2.05
CA PRO A 205 0.88 -21.86 3.43
C PRO A 205 2.15 -21.35 4.15
N PRO A 206 2.14 -20.15 4.72
CA PRO A 206 3.29 -19.59 5.41
C PRO A 206 3.55 -20.29 6.75
N TYR A 207 2.53 -20.93 7.34
CA TYR A 207 2.62 -21.60 8.63
C TYR A 207 2.09 -23.05 8.50
N PRO A 208 2.78 -24.06 9.09
CA PRO A 208 2.34 -25.45 9.01
C PRO A 208 1.00 -25.68 9.72
N GLY A 209 0.02 -26.25 9.00
CA GLY A 209 -1.26 -26.66 9.58
C GLY A 209 -2.22 -25.53 9.95
N ILE A 210 -1.92 -24.29 9.57
CA ILE A 210 -2.77 -23.12 9.81
C ILE A 210 -3.31 -22.62 8.49
N GLU A 211 -4.64 -22.60 8.38
CA GLU A 211 -5.35 -21.96 7.28
C GLU A 211 -5.60 -20.50 7.60
N ILE A 212 -5.37 -19.63 6.62
CA ILE A 212 -5.59 -18.19 6.78
C ILE A 212 -7.03 -17.87 6.44
N GLU A 213 -7.75 -17.27 7.38
CA GLU A 213 -9.12 -16.82 7.19
C GLU A 213 -9.13 -15.47 6.46
N LYS A 214 -9.89 -15.39 5.36
CA LYS A 214 -10.15 -14.12 4.69
C LYS A 214 -11.29 -13.38 5.40
N ILE A 215 -11.03 -12.16 5.84
CA ILE A 215 -12.06 -11.22 6.31
C ILE A 215 -12.32 -10.21 5.18
N GLU A 216 -13.59 -9.88 4.94
CA GLU A 216 -13.93 -8.88 3.93
C GLU A 216 -13.88 -7.45 4.50
N ASP A 217 -13.33 -6.53 3.69
CA ASP A 217 -13.33 -5.10 4.01
C ASP A 217 -14.75 -4.53 3.96
N ILE A 218 -15.21 -3.86 5.02
CA ILE A 218 -16.53 -3.22 5.10
C ILE A 218 -16.79 -2.18 4.00
N ASN A 219 -15.75 -1.49 3.53
CA ASN A 219 -15.85 -0.53 2.44
C ASN A 219 -16.00 -1.24 1.10
N HIS A 220 -15.25 -2.32 0.89
CA HIS A 220 -15.42 -3.17 -0.30
C HIS A 220 -16.81 -3.81 -0.29
N TRP A 221 -17.27 -4.27 0.88
CA TRP A 221 -18.60 -4.80 1.10
C TRP A 221 -19.70 -3.82 0.70
N SER A 222 -19.58 -2.57 1.16
CA SER A 222 -20.52 -1.49 0.84
C SER A 222 -20.52 -1.18 -0.67
N LYS A 223 -19.35 -1.18 -1.32
CA LYS A 223 -19.23 -1.02 -2.79
C LYS A 223 -19.87 -2.19 -3.53
N LYS A 224 -19.70 -3.42 -3.05
CA LYS A 224 -20.32 -4.64 -3.61
C LYS A 224 -21.84 -4.55 -3.56
N MET A 225 -22.40 -4.05 -2.46
CA MET A 225 -23.83 -3.78 -2.34
C MET A 225 -24.30 -2.78 -3.40
N LEU A 226 -23.62 -1.63 -3.51
CA LEU A 226 -23.94 -0.63 -4.53
C LEU A 226 -23.89 -1.23 -5.94
N TYR A 227 -22.83 -1.97 -6.27
CA TYR A 227 -22.67 -2.62 -7.57
C TYR A 227 -23.82 -3.58 -7.90
N ARG A 228 -24.25 -4.42 -6.94
CA ARG A 228 -25.36 -5.35 -7.18
C ARG A 228 -26.69 -4.62 -7.40
N LEU A 229 -26.92 -3.53 -6.67
CA LEU A 229 -28.10 -2.68 -6.88
C LEU A 229 -28.06 -2.01 -8.26
N GLU A 230 -26.90 -1.50 -8.69
CA GLU A 230 -26.74 -0.92 -10.02
C GLU A 230 -26.92 -1.95 -11.13
N LYS A 231 -26.39 -3.16 -10.96
CA LYS A 231 -26.55 -4.27 -11.90
C LYS A 231 -28.02 -4.66 -12.02
N LEU A 232 -28.71 -4.81 -10.89
CA LEU A 232 -30.14 -5.10 -10.85
C LEU A 232 -30.95 -3.99 -11.55
N ALA A 233 -30.63 -2.72 -11.28
CA ALA A 233 -31.29 -1.60 -11.96
C ALA A 233 -31.07 -1.63 -13.48
N GLN A 234 -29.89 -2.05 -13.93
CA GLN A 234 -29.59 -2.21 -15.34
C GLN A 234 -30.34 -3.38 -15.98
N GLU A 235 -30.41 -4.53 -15.31
CA GLU A 235 -31.17 -5.71 -15.75
C GLU A 235 -32.68 -5.42 -15.83
N LEU A 236 -33.20 -4.61 -14.90
CA LEU A 236 -34.62 -4.24 -14.82
C LEU A 236 -34.98 -2.96 -15.58
N LYS A 237 -34.04 -2.35 -16.32
CA LYS A 237 -34.23 -1.08 -17.02
C LYS A 237 -35.42 -1.08 -17.99
N ASP A 238 -35.68 -2.22 -18.63
CA ASP A 238 -36.77 -2.39 -19.59
C ASP A 238 -37.98 -3.15 -19.02
N THR A 239 -37.89 -3.58 -17.76
CA THR A 239 -38.94 -4.30 -17.05
C THR A 239 -39.89 -3.32 -16.39
N MET A 240 -41.19 -3.52 -16.60
CA MET A 240 -42.22 -2.74 -15.91
C MET A 240 -42.48 -3.39 -14.55
N LEU A 241 -42.17 -2.67 -13.46
CA LEU A 241 -42.20 -3.23 -12.10
C LEU A 241 -43.51 -2.93 -11.36
N ASP A 242 -44.31 -1.97 -11.82
CA ASP A 242 -45.60 -1.61 -11.23
C ASP A 242 -46.76 -2.37 -11.93
N PRO A 243 -47.41 -3.34 -11.26
CA PRO A 243 -48.52 -4.10 -11.83
C PRO A 243 -49.83 -3.28 -11.94
N GLU A 244 -49.98 -2.17 -11.23
CA GLU A 244 -51.22 -1.39 -11.20
C GLU A 244 -51.33 -0.38 -12.36
N LYS A 245 -50.23 -0.12 -13.09
CA LYS A 245 -50.19 0.89 -14.17
C LYS A 245 -49.84 0.28 -15.53
N LYS A 246 -50.85 -0.22 -16.24
CA LYS A 246 -50.76 -0.84 -17.59
C LYS A 246 -50.38 0.07 -18.77
N ARG A 247 -50.01 1.34 -18.59
CA ARG A 247 -49.68 2.23 -19.72
C ARG A 247 -48.17 2.37 -19.92
N LYS A 248 -47.72 2.18 -21.17
CA LYS A 248 -46.41 2.62 -21.67
C LYS A 248 -46.29 4.14 -21.50
N GLY A 249 -45.82 4.57 -20.33
CA GLY A 249 -45.48 5.97 -20.07
C GLY A 249 -44.16 6.31 -20.75
N ILE A 250 -44.13 7.45 -21.45
CA ILE A 250 -42.91 8.06 -21.97
C ILE A 250 -42.09 8.57 -20.76
N GLY A 251 -40.80 8.22 -20.66
CA GLY A 251 -39.87 8.89 -19.73
C GLY A 251 -39.47 8.17 -18.44
N GLY A 252 -39.49 6.84 -18.37
CA GLY A 252 -38.83 6.10 -17.27
C GLY A 252 -39.63 5.99 -15.95
N VAL A 253 -40.87 6.50 -15.92
CA VAL A 253 -41.81 6.30 -14.79
C VAL A 253 -42.17 4.80 -14.68
N ASN A 254 -42.15 4.25 -13.46
CA ASN A 254 -42.37 2.81 -13.13
C ASN A 254 -41.24 1.84 -13.54
N ARG A 255 -40.03 2.36 -13.73
CA ARG A 255 -38.82 1.58 -14.06
C ARG A 255 -37.65 2.02 -13.17
N LEU A 256 -36.70 1.11 -12.92
CA LEU A 256 -35.40 1.47 -12.34
C LEU A 256 -34.57 2.19 -13.40
N THR A 257 -34.52 3.52 -13.37
CA THR A 257 -33.75 4.33 -14.33
C THR A 257 -32.78 5.25 -13.61
N LYS A 258 -31.55 5.38 -14.12
CA LYS A 258 -30.56 6.36 -13.62
C LYS A 258 -31.05 7.77 -13.97
N GLY A 259 -31.28 8.63 -12.96
CA GLY A 259 -31.47 10.07 -13.16
C GLY A 259 -32.80 10.69 -12.70
N THR A 260 -33.74 9.94 -12.13
CA THR A 260 -34.89 10.55 -11.45
C THR A 260 -34.44 11.08 -10.08
N LYS A 261 -34.64 12.39 -9.82
CA LYS A 261 -34.40 12.96 -8.49
C LYS A 261 -35.36 12.31 -7.50
N TYR A 262 -34.80 11.60 -6.52
CA TYR A 262 -35.57 11.09 -5.39
C TYR A 262 -36.14 12.28 -4.60
N ASP A 263 -37.45 12.29 -4.41
CA ASP A 263 -38.12 13.29 -3.57
C ASP A 263 -37.85 12.96 -2.10
N GLN A 264 -36.90 13.68 -1.50
CA GLN A 264 -36.47 13.49 -0.12
C GLN A 264 -37.59 13.73 0.90
N GLN A 265 -38.71 14.36 0.52
CA GLN A 265 -39.86 14.60 1.41
C GLN A 265 -40.69 13.35 1.65
N LYS A 266 -40.64 12.37 0.75
CA LYS A 266 -41.26 11.05 0.92
C LYS A 266 -40.19 10.07 1.35
N HIS A 267 -39.99 9.91 2.66
CA HIS A 267 -39.03 8.98 3.27
C HIS A 267 -39.28 7.46 2.98
N SER A 268 -39.96 7.12 1.88
CA SER A 268 -40.32 5.75 1.51
C SER A 268 -40.02 5.49 0.03
N LEU A 269 -39.32 4.40 -0.25
CA LEU A 269 -39.18 3.87 -1.61
C LEU A 269 -40.53 3.28 -2.07
N PRO A 270 -40.89 3.39 -3.38
CA PRO A 270 -42.08 2.73 -3.89
C PRO A 270 -42.05 1.21 -3.63
N LYS A 271 -43.20 0.62 -3.32
CA LYS A 271 -43.31 -0.80 -2.93
C LYS A 271 -42.68 -1.75 -3.96
N TYR A 272 -42.92 -1.52 -5.25
CA TYR A 272 -42.32 -2.32 -6.33
C TYR A 272 -40.79 -2.20 -6.40
N VAL A 273 -40.21 -1.05 -6.02
CA VAL A 273 -38.75 -0.89 -5.93
C VAL A 273 -38.22 -1.68 -4.74
N MET A 274 -38.90 -1.62 -3.59
CA MET A 274 -38.53 -2.41 -2.42
C MET A 274 -38.58 -3.91 -2.71
N GLU A 275 -39.65 -4.40 -3.33
CA GLU A 275 -39.79 -5.81 -3.72
C GLU A 275 -38.69 -6.25 -4.70
N ALA A 276 -38.30 -5.39 -5.65
CA ALA A 276 -37.24 -5.70 -6.60
C ALA A 276 -35.85 -5.76 -5.93
N ILE A 277 -35.52 -4.83 -5.02
CA ILE A 277 -34.19 -4.78 -4.37
C ILE A 277 -34.07 -5.72 -3.17
N LYS A 278 -35.20 -6.13 -2.55
CA LYS A 278 -35.24 -6.94 -1.33
C LYS A 278 -34.39 -8.21 -1.41
N PRO A 279 -34.39 -9.01 -2.50
CA PRO A 279 -33.52 -10.19 -2.59
C PRO A 279 -32.03 -9.86 -2.48
N VAL A 280 -31.59 -8.72 -3.03
CA VAL A 280 -30.19 -8.27 -2.92
C VAL A 280 -29.85 -7.90 -1.48
N PHE A 281 -30.76 -7.22 -0.79
CA PHE A 281 -30.59 -6.88 0.63
C PHE A 281 -30.58 -8.12 1.52
N GLU A 282 -31.52 -9.05 1.33
CA GLU A 282 -31.61 -10.28 2.13
C GLU A 282 -30.37 -11.17 1.95
N ASP A 283 -29.86 -11.28 0.72
CA ASP A 283 -28.64 -12.05 0.44
C ASP A 283 -27.39 -11.39 1.05
N LEU A 284 -27.28 -10.06 0.97
CA LEU A 284 -26.15 -9.32 1.54
C LEU A 284 -26.23 -9.15 3.06
N ALA A 285 -27.42 -9.24 3.64
CA ALA A 285 -27.68 -9.22 5.07
C ALA A 285 -27.85 -10.62 5.67
N SER A 286 -27.57 -11.68 4.88
CA SER A 286 -27.61 -13.04 5.40
C SER A 286 -26.55 -13.23 6.47
N LYS A 287 -26.76 -14.20 7.36
CA LYS A 287 -25.85 -14.46 8.48
C LYS A 287 -24.47 -14.86 7.96
N GLU A 288 -24.43 -15.70 6.94
CA GLU A 288 -23.22 -16.21 6.29
C GLU A 288 -22.42 -15.03 5.71
N THR A 289 -23.12 -14.10 5.09
CA THR A 289 -22.51 -12.95 4.46
C THR A 289 -21.98 -11.94 5.47
N LEU A 290 -22.80 -11.61 6.48
CA LEU A 290 -22.44 -10.64 7.50
C LEU A 290 -21.28 -11.13 8.37
N GLN A 291 -21.16 -12.45 8.58
CA GLN A 291 -20.04 -13.06 9.32
C GLN A 291 -18.66 -12.57 8.84
N HIS A 292 -18.50 -12.38 7.53
CA HIS A 292 -17.24 -11.91 6.94
C HIS A 292 -16.92 -10.43 7.19
N VAL A 293 -17.88 -9.63 7.67
CA VAL A 293 -17.75 -8.17 7.92
C VAL A 293 -18.08 -7.76 9.35
N LEU A 294 -18.41 -8.71 10.25
CA LEU A 294 -18.92 -8.45 11.60
C LEU A 294 -18.03 -7.52 12.44
N ASN A 295 -16.71 -7.54 12.23
CA ASN A 295 -15.76 -6.75 13.01
C ASN A 295 -15.52 -5.34 12.43
N GLY A 296 -16.23 -4.96 11.36
CA GLY A 296 -16.10 -3.63 10.73
C GLY A 296 -14.70 -3.32 10.21
N SER A 297 -13.88 -4.35 9.98
CA SER A 297 -12.49 -4.23 9.59
C SER A 297 -12.35 -3.61 8.20
N SER A 298 -11.31 -2.79 8.03
CA SER A 298 -11.09 -2.03 6.80
C SER A 298 -9.60 -1.87 6.48
N GLN A 299 -9.28 -1.79 5.20
CA GLN A 299 -7.95 -1.47 4.70
C GLN A 299 -7.69 0.05 4.58
N ASN A 300 -8.58 0.93 5.04
CA ASN A 300 -8.39 2.39 4.93
C ASN A 300 -7.03 2.89 5.48
N ALA A 301 -6.47 2.20 6.46
CA ALA A 301 -5.14 2.49 6.98
C ALA A 301 -4.04 2.28 5.94
N ASN A 302 -4.17 1.26 5.08
CA ASN A 302 -3.26 1.02 3.96
C ASN A 302 -3.34 2.16 2.94
N GLU A 303 -4.55 2.60 2.57
CA GLU A 303 -4.71 3.75 1.66
C GLU A 303 -4.04 5.02 2.22
N SER A 304 -4.18 5.25 3.54
CA SER A 304 -3.55 6.37 4.24
C SER A 304 -2.02 6.26 4.25
N PHE A 305 -1.48 5.07 4.54
CA PHE A 305 -0.06 4.78 4.49
C PHE A 305 0.51 4.97 3.07
N HIS A 306 -0.19 4.47 2.05
CA HIS A 306 0.18 4.65 0.65
C HIS A 306 0.22 6.13 0.27
N SER A 307 -0.79 6.91 0.66
CA SER A 307 -0.81 8.36 0.43
C SER A 307 0.43 9.05 1.03
N PHE A 308 0.80 8.68 2.26
CA PHE A 308 2.00 9.18 2.92
C PHE A 308 3.29 8.75 2.20
N LEU A 309 3.40 7.48 1.78
CA LEU A 309 4.55 7.01 1.01
C LEU A 309 4.74 7.82 -0.29
N TRP A 310 3.63 8.12 -0.97
CA TRP A 310 3.66 8.85 -2.24
C TRP A 310 3.90 10.35 -2.10
N SER A 311 3.73 10.93 -0.91
CA SER A 311 4.15 12.31 -0.64
C SER A 311 5.68 12.42 -0.56
N MET A 312 6.36 11.37 -0.08
CA MET A 312 7.82 11.31 0.01
C MET A 312 8.49 10.79 -1.27
N ALA A 313 7.87 9.85 -1.98
CA ALA A 313 8.43 9.23 -3.18
C ALA A 313 7.50 9.38 -4.41
N PRO A 314 7.42 10.55 -5.05
CA PRO A 314 6.41 10.83 -6.08
C PRO A 314 6.38 9.83 -7.24
N LYS A 315 5.17 9.46 -7.68
CA LYS A 315 4.93 8.43 -8.73
C LYS A 315 5.46 8.77 -10.13
N ASN A 316 5.90 10.01 -10.35
CA ASN A 316 6.43 10.51 -11.62
C ASN A 316 7.96 10.42 -11.72
N ARG A 317 8.66 9.98 -10.67
CA ARG A 317 10.12 9.87 -10.62
C ARG A 317 10.58 8.42 -10.48
N TYR A 318 11.79 8.16 -10.96
CA TYR A 318 12.43 6.85 -10.80
C TYR A 318 13.28 6.88 -9.53
N CYS A 319 12.88 6.11 -8.53
CA CYS A 319 13.65 5.88 -7.31
C CYS A 319 14.19 4.44 -7.31
N SER A 320 15.40 4.24 -6.76
CA SER A 320 15.96 2.91 -6.50
C SER A 320 15.86 2.57 -5.00
N GLY A 321 16.24 1.35 -4.60
CA GLY A 321 16.23 0.95 -3.18
C GLY A 321 17.19 1.74 -2.30
N THR A 322 18.14 2.46 -2.92
CA THR A 322 19.20 3.21 -2.25
C THR A 322 19.12 4.72 -2.53
N ILE A 323 18.47 5.13 -3.63
CA ILE A 323 18.44 6.52 -4.10
C ILE A 323 17.01 7.05 -3.99
N ILE A 324 16.79 7.89 -2.98
CA ILE A 324 15.66 8.81 -2.92
C ILE A 324 16.07 10.06 -3.70
N ASP A 325 16.03 9.96 -5.04
CA ASP A 325 16.15 11.15 -5.88
C ASP A 325 14.82 11.90 -5.87
N SER A 326 14.73 12.84 -4.92
CA SER A 326 13.71 13.91 -4.88
C SER A 326 14.31 15.24 -5.34
#